data_AF-A0A151NH49-F1
#
_entry.id   AF-A0A151NH49-F1
#
_cell.length_a   1.000
_cell.length_b   1.000
_cell.length_c   1.000
_cell.angle_alpha   90.00
_cell.angle_beta   90.00
_cell.angle_gamma   90.00
#
_symmetry.space_group_name_H-M   'P 1'
#
loop_
_entity.id
_entity.type
_entity.pdbx_description
1 polymer ?
#
loop_
_entity_poly.entity_id
_entity_poly.type
_entity_poly.pdbx_seq_one_letter_code
_entity_poly.pdbx_strand_id
1 'polypeptide(L)'
;MAWEQKPGSPGQELHRVYFSLSSSSSRDDSNSSQEAVGLQQHAATTRDTILPFYKAEQEQREDYTYLEEAALSVILWHIQSTEQTVKEGLAFLHAIPTLCLATKERGEDTLEPPCCKAALVERIVVLIENVSQCEEEPSTILLYSMAAVCMLSTLKPALEPALELHLLHTALQNTFLTATGHNSQHIQGMKQISVEYLEAMLRCLLATAPSWARLHFIGQHLILWLQLQDERDRATAMRVTTSLLCFAVSLHPQFEDSPKVPQVGDLVALLGVYISDPVEEISRQAKEGLSHLYKILVHQKDIQEAQELWHISQH
;
A
#
# COMPACT_ATOMS: atom_id res chain seq x y z
N MET A 1 -59.85 -35.23 27.24
CA MET A 1 -59.28 -36.35 28.02
C MET A 1 -57.79 -36.38 27.72
N ALA A 2 -56.88 -35.62 28.34
CA ALA A 2 -56.70 -35.15 29.72
C ALA A 2 -56.35 -36.27 30.71
N TRP A 3 -55.05 -36.44 30.97
CA TRP A 3 -54.33 -36.68 32.25
C TRP A 3 -52.93 -36.03 32.01
N GLU A 4 -52.54 -34.81 32.45
CA GLU A 4 -52.27 -34.27 33.81
C GLU A 4 -51.39 -35.20 34.69
N GLN A 5 -50.33 -34.80 35.40
CA GLN A 5 -49.69 -33.50 35.73
C GLN A 5 -48.23 -33.72 36.25
N LYS A 6 -47.45 -32.62 36.26
CA LYS A 6 -46.11 -32.29 36.87
C LYS A 6 -46.09 -32.45 38.43
N PRO A 7 -45.07 -32.01 39.26
CA PRO A 7 -43.86 -31.17 39.05
C PRO A 7 -42.57 -31.56 39.84
N GLY A 8 -41.47 -30.80 39.65
CA GLY A 8 -40.36 -30.70 40.62
C GLY A 8 -39.09 -29.99 40.10
N SER A 9 -38.90 -28.72 40.42
CA SER A 9 -37.61 -27.97 40.47
C SER A 9 -37.43 -27.48 41.93
N PRO A 10 -36.37 -26.76 42.37
CA PRO A 10 -35.03 -26.46 41.82
C PRO A 10 -33.89 -26.69 42.85
N GLY A 11 -32.62 -26.50 42.47
CA GLY A 11 -31.48 -26.40 43.41
C GLY A 11 -30.23 -25.79 42.76
N GLN A 12 -29.89 -24.58 43.18
CA GLN A 12 -28.75 -23.74 42.77
C GLN A 12 -27.44 -24.15 43.47
N GLU A 13 -26.30 -23.92 42.82
CA GLU A 13 -25.03 -23.38 43.39
C GLU A 13 -23.97 -23.31 42.26
N LEU A 14 -23.74 -22.17 41.59
CA LEU A 14 -22.80 -21.10 41.94
C LEU A 14 -21.40 -21.60 42.37
N HIS A 15 -20.48 -21.74 41.40
CA HIS A 15 -19.05 -21.53 41.66
C HIS A 15 -18.57 -20.30 40.89
N ARG A 16 -18.60 -19.19 41.63
CA ARG A 16 -17.95 -17.92 41.34
C ARG A 16 -16.49 -18.05 41.77
N VAL A 17 -15.54 -18.03 40.83
CA VAL A 17 -14.13 -17.83 41.18
C VAL A 17 -13.92 -16.32 41.33
N TYR A 18 -13.97 -15.88 42.58
CA TYR A 18 -13.44 -14.59 43.02
C TYR A 18 -11.91 -14.66 42.98
N PHE A 19 -11.27 -13.69 42.34
CA PHE A 19 -9.99 -13.19 42.84
C PHE A 19 -10.09 -11.70 43.13
N SER A 20 -9.58 -11.40 44.32
CA SER A 20 -9.75 -10.22 45.15
C SER A 20 -9.00 -8.99 44.64
N LEU A 21 -9.67 -7.85 44.73
CA LEU A 21 -9.04 -6.53 44.86
C LEU A 21 -8.35 -6.45 46.22
N SER A 22 -7.03 -6.29 46.21
CA SER A 22 -6.25 -5.80 47.35
C SER A 22 -5.39 -4.64 46.88
N SER A 23 -5.83 -3.43 47.24
CA SER A 23 -5.00 -2.23 47.20
C SER A 23 -3.98 -2.31 48.33
N SER A 24 -2.69 -2.15 48.01
CA SER A 24 -1.68 -1.70 48.96
C SER A 24 -0.70 -0.79 48.24
N SER A 25 -0.68 0.46 48.69
CA SER A 25 0.25 1.50 48.28
C SER A 25 1.63 1.22 48.87
N SER A 26 2.71 1.41 48.10
CA SER A 26 3.83 2.27 48.51
C SER A 26 4.91 2.37 47.42
N ARG A 27 5.16 3.62 47.01
CA ARG A 27 6.46 4.27 46.74
C ARG A 27 7.37 3.69 45.66
N ASP A 28 7.42 4.45 44.56
CA ASP A 28 8.61 4.97 43.87
C ASP A 28 9.94 4.26 44.14
N ASP A 29 10.52 3.68 43.09
CA ASP A 29 11.70 4.28 42.48
C ASP A 29 12.09 3.57 41.15
N SER A 30 12.22 4.39 40.11
CA SER A 30 13.21 4.28 39.03
C SER A 30 13.30 2.97 38.23
N ASN A 31 12.58 2.90 37.10
CA ASN A 31 13.08 2.17 35.93
C ASN A 31 12.52 2.71 34.60
N SER A 32 12.75 4.00 34.32
CA SER A 32 12.40 4.65 33.05
C SER A 32 13.49 4.44 32.00
N SER A 33 13.74 3.19 31.57
CA SER A 33 14.75 2.93 30.51
C SER A 33 14.42 1.76 29.58
N GLN A 34 13.28 1.07 29.71
CA GLN A 34 12.97 -0.12 28.89
C GLN A 34 11.78 0.01 27.92
N GLU A 35 11.03 1.12 27.93
CA GLU A 35 9.95 1.34 26.96
C GLU A 35 10.37 2.12 25.70
N ALA A 36 11.63 2.59 25.63
CA ALA A 36 12.13 3.36 24.49
C ALA A 36 12.78 2.51 23.37
N VAL A 37 12.90 1.19 23.54
CA VAL A 37 13.64 0.32 22.60
C VAL A 37 12.74 -0.34 21.54
N GLY A 38 11.42 -0.23 21.67
CA GLY A 38 10.46 -0.90 20.77
C GLY A 38 9.95 -0.09 19.57
N LEU A 39 10.29 1.19 19.45
CA LEU A 39 9.68 2.11 18.46
C LEU A 39 10.63 2.55 17.33
N GLN A 40 11.79 1.91 17.19
CA GLN A 40 12.87 2.41 16.31
C GLN A 40 13.35 1.43 15.23
N GLN A 41 12.48 0.55 14.76
CA GLN A 41 12.74 -0.25 13.55
C GLN A 41 11.59 -0.05 12.58
N HIS A 42 11.95 0.19 11.31
CA HIS A 42 11.09 0.53 10.15
C HIS A 42 10.90 2.02 9.84
N ALA A 43 12.00 2.79 9.83
CA ALA A 43 12.11 3.87 8.85
C ALA A 43 12.58 3.23 7.53
N ALA A 44 11.62 2.70 6.76
CA ALA A 44 11.90 2.15 5.44
C ALA A 44 12.35 3.30 4.54
N THR A 45 13.61 3.28 4.11
CA THR A 45 14.07 4.20 3.06
C THR A 45 13.34 3.80 1.77
N THR A 46 13.17 4.68 0.77
CA THR A 46 12.59 4.32 -0.54
C THR A 46 13.25 3.07 -1.18
N ARG A 47 14.49 2.75 -0.78
CA ARG A 47 15.21 1.50 -1.09
C ARG A 47 14.58 0.23 -0.52
N ASP A 48 13.96 0.28 0.65
CA ASP A 48 13.33 -0.87 1.32
C ASP A 48 11.95 -1.20 0.74
N THR A 49 11.40 -0.34 -0.13
CA THR A 49 10.14 -0.59 -0.85
C THR A 49 10.33 -1.48 -2.08
N ILE A 50 11.58 -1.82 -2.42
CA ILE A 50 11.90 -2.71 -3.54
C ILE A 50 11.49 -4.13 -3.15
N LEU A 51 10.45 -4.64 -3.84
CA LEU A 51 9.92 -5.99 -3.66
C LEU A 51 11.05 -7.05 -3.62
N PRO A 52 10.92 -8.13 -2.84
CA PRO A 52 11.95 -9.17 -2.70
C PRO A 52 12.49 -9.69 -4.03
N PHE A 53 11.62 -9.76 -5.05
CA PHE A 53 11.98 -10.11 -6.42
C PHE A 53 13.04 -9.16 -7.02
N TYR A 54 12.83 -7.85 -6.91
CA TYR A 54 13.77 -6.84 -7.40
C TYR A 54 14.99 -6.65 -6.53
N LYS A 55 14.87 -6.92 -5.23
CA LYS A 55 16.04 -6.96 -4.35
C LYS A 55 17.00 -8.06 -4.79
N ALA A 56 16.47 -9.24 -5.17
CA ALA A 56 17.28 -10.32 -5.73
C ALA A 56 17.87 -9.98 -7.11
N GLU A 57 17.12 -9.30 -7.98
CA GLU A 57 17.66 -8.83 -9.27
C GLU A 57 18.76 -7.77 -9.07
N GLN A 58 18.58 -6.77 -8.20
CA GLN A 58 19.58 -5.73 -7.91
C GLN A 58 20.86 -6.24 -7.22
N GLU A 59 20.76 -7.31 -6.42
CA GLU A 59 21.91 -7.91 -5.75
C GLU A 59 22.78 -8.75 -6.72
N GLN A 60 22.21 -9.16 -7.86
CA GLN A 60 22.98 -9.70 -8.99
C GLN A 60 23.65 -8.54 -9.72
N ARG A 61 24.89 -8.27 -9.31
CA ARG A 61 25.80 -7.22 -9.78
C ARG A 61 26.25 -7.41 -11.24
N GLU A 62 25.29 -7.50 -12.17
CA GLU A 62 25.55 -7.45 -13.61
C GLU A 62 25.57 -5.97 -14.07
N ASP A 63 26.41 -5.65 -15.05
CA ASP A 63 26.41 -4.32 -15.68
C ASP A 63 25.15 -4.22 -16.54
N TYR A 64 24.10 -3.56 -16.05
CA TYR A 64 22.81 -3.52 -16.75
C TYR A 64 22.89 -2.75 -18.05
N THR A 65 23.88 -1.88 -18.21
CA THR A 65 24.22 -1.23 -19.49
C THR A 65 24.44 -2.26 -20.60
N TYR A 66 25.02 -3.43 -20.28
CA TYR A 66 25.24 -4.50 -21.25
C TYR A 66 23.94 -5.22 -21.65
N LEU A 67 22.95 -5.26 -20.75
CA LEU A 67 21.66 -5.92 -20.98
C LEU A 67 20.60 -4.97 -21.54
N GLU A 68 20.87 -3.67 -21.55
CA GLU A 68 19.94 -2.64 -21.98
C GLU A 68 19.48 -2.83 -23.43
N GLU A 69 20.39 -3.13 -24.36
CA GLU A 69 20.04 -3.29 -25.77
C GLU A 69 19.07 -4.46 -26.00
N ALA A 70 19.27 -5.56 -25.27
CA ALA A 70 18.36 -6.70 -25.28
C ALA A 70 17.00 -6.36 -24.67
N ALA A 71 16.99 -5.66 -23.52
CA ALA A 71 15.77 -5.20 -22.87
C ALA A 71 14.96 -4.23 -23.74
N LEU A 72 15.64 -3.25 -24.36
CA LEU A 72 15.05 -2.31 -25.32
C LEU A 72 14.43 -3.04 -26.51
N SER A 73 15.11 -4.05 -27.05
CA SER A 73 14.61 -4.83 -28.17
C SER A 73 13.29 -5.53 -27.84
N VAL A 74 13.19 -6.14 -26.65
CA VAL A 74 11.95 -6.78 -26.16
C VAL A 74 10.85 -5.74 -25.97
N ILE A 75 11.17 -4.61 -25.33
CA ILE A 75 10.20 -3.53 -25.04
C ILE A 75 9.64 -2.94 -26.33
N LEU A 76 10.50 -2.59 -27.29
CA LEU A 76 10.11 -2.00 -28.56
C LEU A 76 9.22 -2.92 -29.37
N TRP A 77 9.60 -4.20 -29.47
CA TRP A 77 8.80 -5.21 -30.15
C TRP A 77 7.41 -5.33 -29.50
N HIS A 78 7.36 -5.30 -28.17
CA HIS A 78 6.11 -5.43 -27.43
C HIS A 78 5.22 -4.18 -27.53
N ILE A 79 5.79 -2.97 -27.56
CA ILE A 79 5.01 -1.74 -27.76
C ILE A 79 4.36 -1.72 -29.15
N GLN A 80 5.03 -2.26 -30.17
CA GLN A 80 4.56 -2.26 -31.57
C GLN A 80 3.54 -3.37 -31.89
N SER A 81 3.38 -4.36 -31.02
CA SER A 81 2.57 -5.55 -31.30
C SER A 81 1.14 -5.43 -30.75
N THR A 82 0.14 -5.81 -31.53
CA THR A 82 -1.29 -5.69 -31.19
C THR A 82 -1.86 -6.92 -30.49
N GLU A 83 -1.37 -8.12 -30.81
CA GLU A 83 -1.77 -9.39 -30.17
C GLU A 83 -0.56 -10.03 -29.52
N GLN A 84 -0.70 -10.45 -28.26
CA GLN A 84 0.40 -10.97 -27.46
C GLN A 84 -0.03 -12.13 -26.57
N THR A 85 0.88 -13.07 -26.42
CA THR A 85 0.79 -14.17 -25.47
C THR A 85 1.17 -13.71 -24.06
N VAL A 86 0.71 -14.45 -23.05
CA VAL A 86 1.11 -14.24 -21.65
C VAL A 86 2.64 -14.26 -21.49
N LYS A 87 3.33 -15.13 -22.24
CA LYS A 87 4.80 -15.24 -22.20
C LYS A 87 5.48 -13.97 -22.70
N GLU A 88 4.96 -13.36 -23.76
CA GLU A 88 5.47 -12.11 -24.30
C GLU A 88 5.21 -10.94 -23.36
N GLY A 89 4.02 -10.91 -22.73
CA GLY A 89 3.69 -9.95 -21.65
C GLY A 89 4.67 -10.03 -20.48
N LEU A 90 4.99 -11.24 -20.02
CA LEU A 90 5.98 -11.45 -18.95
C LEU A 90 7.37 -10.99 -19.39
N ALA A 91 7.81 -11.35 -20.61
CA ALA A 91 9.11 -10.92 -21.11
C ALA A 91 9.25 -9.39 -21.15
N PHE A 92 8.19 -8.68 -21.55
CA PHE A 92 8.12 -7.22 -21.48
C PHE A 92 8.25 -6.70 -20.05
N LEU A 93 7.48 -7.24 -19.11
CA LEU A 93 7.52 -6.79 -17.71
C LEU A 93 8.88 -7.03 -17.05
N HIS A 94 9.57 -8.12 -17.39
CA HIS A 94 10.92 -8.41 -16.91
C HIS A 94 12.00 -7.52 -17.53
N ALA A 95 11.77 -6.93 -18.72
CA ALA A 95 12.73 -6.04 -19.36
C ALA A 95 12.72 -4.61 -18.78
N ILE A 96 11.59 -4.18 -18.21
CA ILE A 96 11.44 -2.82 -17.65
C ILE A 96 12.44 -2.52 -16.52
N PRO A 97 12.63 -3.38 -15.51
CA PRO A 97 13.63 -3.17 -14.46
C PRO A 97 15.03 -2.98 -15.00
N THR A 98 15.48 -3.82 -15.94
CA THR A 98 16.78 -3.71 -16.60
C THR A 98 16.96 -2.34 -17.24
N LEU A 99 15.96 -1.87 -18.00
CA LEU A 99 15.99 -0.55 -18.62
C LEU A 99 16.06 0.57 -17.57
N CYS A 100 15.27 0.48 -16.49
CA CYS A 100 15.27 1.48 -15.42
C CYS A 100 16.61 1.54 -14.68
N LEU A 101 17.23 0.38 -14.44
CA LEU A 101 18.53 0.29 -13.76
C LEU A 101 19.65 0.83 -14.66
N ALA A 102 19.71 0.42 -15.93
CA ALA A 102 20.68 0.94 -16.89
C ALA A 102 20.60 2.47 -17.03
N THR A 103 19.39 3.02 -17.08
CA THR A 103 19.15 4.48 -17.12
C THR A 103 19.77 5.18 -15.90
N LYS A 104 19.56 4.62 -14.71
CA LYS A 104 20.16 5.17 -13.47
C LYS A 104 21.68 5.02 -13.42
N GLU A 105 22.23 3.92 -13.95
CA GLU A 105 23.68 3.72 -14.03
C GLU A 105 24.35 4.77 -14.91
N ARG A 106 23.66 5.25 -15.95
CA ARG A 106 24.11 6.41 -16.75
C ARG A 106 23.97 7.75 -16.04
N GLY A 107 23.35 7.79 -14.87
CA GLY A 107 23.04 9.02 -14.14
C GLY A 107 21.85 9.79 -14.70
N GLU A 108 21.05 9.15 -15.56
CA GLU A 108 19.80 9.70 -16.09
C GLU A 108 18.65 9.37 -15.14
N ASP A 109 17.65 10.25 -15.07
CA ASP A 109 16.43 10.03 -14.31
C ASP A 109 15.17 9.97 -15.18
N THR A 110 15.29 10.10 -16.50
CA THR A 110 14.18 10.09 -17.46
C THR A 110 14.37 9.03 -18.54
N LEU A 111 13.27 8.42 -19.00
CA LEU A 111 13.27 7.52 -20.16
C LEU A 111 12.90 8.28 -21.43
N GLU A 112 13.69 8.05 -22.49
CA GLU A 112 13.50 8.69 -23.79
C GLU A 112 12.43 7.99 -24.65
N PRO A 113 11.75 8.72 -25.55
CA PRO A 113 10.88 8.12 -26.55
C PRO A 113 11.63 7.10 -27.44
N PRO A 114 10.98 5.99 -27.83
CA PRO A 114 9.57 5.65 -27.64
C PRO A 114 9.27 4.91 -26.32
N CYS A 115 10.29 4.60 -25.51
CA CYS A 115 10.17 3.85 -24.26
C CYS A 115 9.93 4.76 -23.05
N CYS A 116 9.29 5.92 -23.26
CA CYS A 116 9.06 6.86 -22.17
C CYS A 116 8.16 6.23 -21.10
N LYS A 117 8.31 6.68 -19.85
CA LYS A 117 7.60 6.13 -18.70
C LYS A 117 6.08 6.02 -18.92
N ALA A 118 5.45 7.03 -19.54
CA ALA A 118 4.04 7.03 -19.84
C ALA A 118 3.65 5.89 -20.81
N ALA A 119 4.38 5.71 -21.92
CA ALA A 119 4.10 4.66 -22.89
C ALA A 119 4.24 3.25 -22.28
N LEU A 120 5.22 3.06 -21.39
CA LEU A 120 5.39 1.79 -20.67
C LEU A 120 4.22 1.52 -19.72
N VAL A 121 3.77 2.53 -18.96
CA VAL A 121 2.62 2.38 -18.06
C VAL A 121 1.32 2.17 -18.81
N GLU A 122 1.08 2.87 -19.92
CA GLU A 122 -0.07 2.61 -20.80
C GLU A 122 -0.09 1.15 -21.26
N ARG A 123 1.06 0.61 -21.66
CA ARG A 123 1.15 -0.79 -22.05
C ARG A 123 0.92 -1.76 -20.90
N ILE A 124 1.43 -1.44 -19.70
CA ILE A 124 1.16 -2.21 -18.48
C ILE A 124 -0.36 -2.24 -18.19
N VAL A 125 -1.05 -1.11 -18.29
CA VAL A 125 -2.50 -1.06 -18.07
C VAL A 125 -3.24 -1.98 -19.05
N VAL A 126 -2.90 -1.93 -20.34
CA VAL A 126 -3.46 -2.84 -21.35
C VAL A 126 -3.20 -4.31 -21.00
N LEU A 127 -2.01 -4.66 -20.50
CA LEU A 127 -1.71 -6.03 -20.06
C LEU A 127 -2.60 -6.47 -18.89
N ILE A 128 -2.81 -5.61 -17.89
CA ILE A 128 -3.67 -5.92 -16.75
C ILE A 128 -5.13 -6.09 -17.20
N GLU A 129 -5.62 -5.25 -18.12
CA GLU A 129 -6.99 -5.35 -18.65
C GLU A 129 -7.21 -6.61 -19.50
N ASN A 130 -6.23 -7.01 -20.28
CA ASN A 130 -6.31 -8.23 -21.10
C ASN A 130 -6.32 -9.50 -20.24
N VAL A 131 -5.62 -9.49 -19.10
CA VAL A 131 -5.70 -10.58 -18.10
C VAL A 131 -7.12 -10.73 -17.57
N SER A 132 -7.82 -9.62 -17.30
CA SER A 132 -9.19 -9.64 -16.77
C SER A 132 -10.19 -10.36 -17.68
N GLN A 133 -9.86 -10.50 -18.97
CA GLN A 133 -10.72 -11.11 -19.98
C GLN A 133 -10.46 -12.61 -20.18
N CYS A 134 -9.32 -13.13 -19.74
CA CYS A 134 -8.83 -14.45 -20.12
C CYS A 134 -8.73 -15.49 -18.99
N GLU A 135 -8.61 -15.10 -17.71
CA GLU A 135 -8.33 -16.07 -16.64
C GLU A 135 -9.25 -15.98 -15.42
N GLU A 136 -9.63 -17.15 -14.89
CA GLU A 136 -10.35 -17.34 -13.63
C GLU A 136 -9.40 -17.28 -12.40
N GLU A 137 -8.08 -17.19 -12.60
CA GLU A 137 -7.06 -17.16 -11.52
C GLU A 137 -6.27 -15.82 -11.49
N PRO A 138 -5.76 -15.39 -10.31
CA PRO A 138 -4.95 -14.17 -10.22
C PRO A 138 -3.62 -14.36 -10.98
N SER A 139 -3.41 -13.56 -12.01
CA SER A 139 -2.28 -13.78 -12.92
C SER A 139 -0.96 -13.23 -12.38
N THR A 140 0.10 -13.96 -12.70
CA THR A 140 1.49 -13.53 -12.55
C THR A 140 1.77 -12.20 -13.29
N ILE A 141 1.01 -11.89 -14.35
CA ILE A 141 1.08 -10.61 -15.07
C ILE A 141 0.69 -9.45 -14.17
N LEU A 142 -0.36 -9.57 -13.36
CA LEU A 142 -0.80 -8.51 -12.44
C LEU A 142 0.32 -8.15 -11.44
N LEU A 143 0.94 -9.17 -10.85
CA LEU A 143 2.03 -9.01 -9.89
C LEU A 143 3.21 -8.27 -10.52
N TYR A 144 3.72 -8.77 -11.65
CA TYR A 144 4.85 -8.16 -12.33
C TYR A 144 4.54 -6.78 -12.93
N SER A 145 3.27 -6.51 -13.24
CA SER A 145 2.81 -5.19 -13.66
C SER A 145 2.96 -4.15 -12.55
N MET A 146 2.44 -4.45 -11.36
CA MET A 146 2.58 -3.58 -10.18
C MET A 146 4.05 -3.38 -9.81
N ALA A 147 4.82 -4.46 -9.90
CA ALA A 147 6.26 -4.48 -9.68
C ALA A 147 6.99 -3.53 -10.68
N ALA A 148 6.68 -3.63 -11.97
CA ALA A 148 7.28 -2.78 -13.00
C ALA A 148 6.93 -1.30 -12.79
N VAL A 149 5.70 -1.00 -12.36
CA VAL A 149 5.30 0.36 -11.97
C VAL A 149 6.13 0.87 -10.78
N CYS A 150 6.40 0.05 -9.77
CA CYS A 150 7.28 0.43 -8.66
C CYS A 150 8.65 0.91 -9.18
N MET A 151 9.23 0.16 -10.12
CA MET A 151 10.52 0.50 -10.72
C MET A 151 10.43 1.80 -11.52
N LEU A 152 9.41 1.94 -12.38
CA LEU A 152 9.18 3.15 -13.16
C LEU A 152 8.92 4.39 -12.29
N SER A 153 8.32 4.21 -11.11
CA SER A 153 8.03 5.29 -10.15
C SER A 153 9.30 5.95 -9.61
N THR A 154 10.45 5.29 -9.73
CA THR A 154 11.75 5.86 -9.33
C THR A 154 12.37 6.79 -10.37
N LEU A 155 11.80 6.85 -11.58
CA LEU A 155 12.21 7.72 -12.68
C LEU A 155 11.23 8.90 -12.82
N LYS A 156 11.72 10.00 -13.37
CA LYS A 156 10.97 11.19 -13.74
C LYS A 156 10.44 11.10 -15.18
N PRO A 157 9.41 11.89 -15.53
CA PRO A 157 8.56 12.67 -14.63
C PRO A 157 7.62 11.78 -13.79
N ALA A 158 6.88 12.39 -12.86
CA ALA A 158 5.72 11.73 -12.26
C ALA A 158 4.69 11.34 -13.34
N LEU A 159 3.87 10.33 -13.05
CA LEU A 159 2.81 9.95 -13.98
C LEU A 159 1.78 11.07 -14.09
N GLU A 160 1.21 11.21 -15.28
CA GLU A 160 0.09 12.12 -15.50
C GLU A 160 -1.14 11.61 -14.72
N PRO A 161 -1.92 12.49 -14.07
CA PRO A 161 -3.02 12.07 -13.18
C PRO A 161 -4.07 11.15 -13.81
N ALA A 162 -4.43 11.33 -15.09
CA ALA A 162 -5.41 10.47 -15.75
C ALA A 162 -4.86 9.06 -16.02
N LEU A 163 -3.60 8.94 -16.46
CA LEU A 163 -2.95 7.64 -16.62
C LEU A 163 -2.78 6.91 -15.28
N GLU A 164 -2.37 7.63 -14.24
CA GLU A 164 -2.24 7.05 -12.90
C GLU A 164 -3.58 6.62 -12.32
N LEU A 165 -4.62 7.43 -12.51
CA LEU A 165 -5.99 7.07 -12.14
C LEU A 165 -6.43 5.76 -12.81
N HIS A 166 -6.19 5.65 -14.11
CA HIS A 166 -6.52 4.44 -14.88
C HIS A 166 -5.75 3.23 -14.35
N LEU A 167 -4.45 3.37 -14.13
CA LEU A 167 -3.62 2.31 -13.54
C LEU A 167 -4.12 1.88 -12.16
N LEU A 168 -4.38 2.83 -11.26
CA LEU A 168 -4.87 2.55 -9.91
C LEU A 168 -6.19 1.79 -10.00
N HIS A 169 -7.16 2.32 -10.74
CA HIS A 169 -8.47 1.71 -10.90
C HIS A 169 -8.35 0.27 -11.43
N THR A 170 -7.58 0.06 -12.49
CA THR A 170 -7.41 -1.26 -13.13
C THR A 170 -6.71 -2.26 -12.20
N ALA A 171 -5.63 -1.86 -11.51
CA ALA A 171 -4.93 -2.71 -10.55
C ALA A 171 -5.80 -3.06 -9.34
N LEU A 172 -6.56 -2.08 -8.84
CA LEU A 172 -7.53 -2.22 -7.73
C LEU A 172 -8.61 -3.24 -8.08
N GLN A 173 -9.23 -3.10 -9.25
CA GLN A 173 -10.27 -4.02 -9.71
C GLN A 173 -9.75 -5.45 -9.89
N ASN A 174 -8.59 -5.62 -10.52
CA ASN A 174 -8.01 -6.93 -10.78
C ASN A 174 -7.47 -7.64 -9.53
N THR A 175 -7.25 -6.93 -8.43
CA THR A 175 -6.80 -7.55 -7.17
C THR A 175 -7.97 -8.09 -6.35
N PHE A 176 -9.13 -7.45 -6.42
CA PHE A 176 -10.25 -7.73 -5.51
C PHE A 176 -11.52 -8.25 -6.18
N LEU A 177 -11.80 -7.88 -7.44
CA LEU A 177 -13.09 -8.14 -8.09
C LEU A 177 -13.08 -9.30 -9.10
N THR A 178 -11.92 -9.77 -9.53
CA THR A 178 -11.78 -10.84 -10.53
C THR A 178 -11.79 -12.26 -9.94
N ALA A 179 -11.61 -12.42 -8.62
CA ALA A 179 -11.53 -13.73 -7.96
C ALA A 179 -12.92 -14.30 -7.56
N THR A 180 -13.89 -14.31 -8.49
CA THR A 180 -15.26 -14.77 -8.19
C THR A 180 -15.50 -16.27 -8.42
N GLY A 181 -14.51 -17.02 -8.88
CA GLY A 181 -14.64 -18.45 -9.17
C GLY A 181 -13.66 -19.30 -8.36
N HIS A 182 -14.19 -20.12 -7.45
CA HIS A 182 -13.51 -21.20 -6.73
C HIS A 182 -12.53 -20.79 -5.60
N ASN A 183 -12.95 -21.02 -4.35
CA ASN A 183 -12.16 -20.85 -3.12
C ASN A 183 -11.07 -21.94 -2.97
N SER A 184 -10.06 -21.95 -3.85
CA SER A 184 -8.87 -22.77 -3.63
C SER A 184 -7.88 -22.03 -2.72
N GLN A 185 -7.12 -22.77 -1.90
CA GLN A 185 -6.04 -22.20 -1.08
C GLN A 185 -5.00 -21.47 -1.95
N HIS A 186 -4.82 -21.92 -3.20
CA HIS A 186 -3.93 -21.30 -4.16
C HIS A 186 -4.41 -19.91 -4.57
N ILE A 187 -5.69 -19.76 -4.94
CA ILE A 187 -6.30 -18.48 -5.32
C ILE A 187 -6.26 -17.49 -4.16
N GLN A 188 -6.52 -17.95 -2.92
CA GLN A 188 -6.40 -17.10 -1.74
C GLN A 188 -4.95 -16.64 -1.48
N GLY A 189 -3.97 -17.55 -1.63
CA GLY A 189 -2.56 -17.20 -1.52
C GLY A 189 -2.12 -16.19 -2.58
N MET A 190 -2.54 -16.38 -3.83
CA MET A 190 -2.25 -15.46 -4.93
C MET A 190 -2.91 -14.09 -4.75
N LYS A 191 -4.14 -14.04 -4.23
CA LYS A 191 -4.80 -12.78 -3.86
C LYS A 191 -4.01 -12.03 -2.78
N GLN A 192 -3.57 -12.73 -1.74
CA GLN A 192 -2.77 -12.14 -0.67
C GLN A 192 -1.46 -11.55 -1.20
N ILE A 193 -0.75 -12.27 -2.06
CA ILE A 193 0.47 -11.76 -2.71
C ILE A 193 0.16 -10.55 -3.59
N SER A 194 -0.96 -10.57 -4.33
CA SER A 194 -1.39 -9.43 -5.16
C SER A 194 -1.64 -8.18 -4.34
N VAL A 195 -2.24 -8.32 -3.16
CA VAL A 195 -2.42 -7.20 -2.22
C VAL A 195 -1.07 -6.63 -1.76
N GLU A 196 -0.07 -7.48 -1.48
CA GLU A 196 1.26 -7.02 -1.06
C GLU A 196 1.97 -6.23 -2.17
N TYR A 197 1.90 -6.69 -3.42
CA TYR A 197 2.46 -5.97 -4.57
C TYR A 197 1.75 -4.65 -4.82
N LEU A 198 0.44 -4.63 -4.64
CA LEU A 198 -0.35 -3.42 -4.77
C LEU A 198 -0.01 -2.40 -3.70
N GLU A 199 0.09 -2.85 -2.44
CA GLU A 199 0.53 -2.03 -1.31
C GLU A 199 1.92 -1.41 -1.57
N ALA A 200 2.85 -2.19 -2.14
CA ALA A 200 4.16 -1.71 -2.55
C ALA A 200 4.08 -0.66 -3.68
N MET A 201 3.25 -0.89 -4.70
CA MET A 201 3.03 0.05 -5.80
C MET A 201 2.49 1.39 -5.30
N LEU A 202 1.51 1.38 -4.38
CA LEU A 202 0.96 2.59 -3.78
C LEU A 202 2.03 3.39 -3.01
N ARG A 203 2.91 2.69 -2.28
CA ARG A 203 4.04 3.33 -1.59
C ARG A 203 5.03 3.95 -2.57
N CYS A 204 5.41 3.23 -3.63
CA CYS A 204 6.29 3.76 -4.66
C CYS A 204 5.71 5.02 -5.33
N LEU A 205 4.42 4.98 -5.68
CA LEU A 205 3.72 6.12 -6.27
C LEU A 205 3.63 7.32 -5.31
N LEU A 206 3.49 7.09 -4.00
CA LEU A 206 3.52 8.16 -3.00
C LEU A 206 4.94 8.73 -2.83
N ALA A 207 5.97 7.88 -2.85
CA ALA A 207 7.36 8.28 -2.69
C ALA A 207 7.91 9.10 -3.87
N THR A 208 7.34 8.96 -5.08
CA THR A 208 7.74 9.76 -6.26
C THR A 208 7.50 11.26 -6.07
N ALA A 209 6.40 11.61 -5.39
CA ALA A 209 6.02 13.01 -5.13
C ALA A 209 5.27 13.07 -3.78
N PRO A 210 5.99 13.00 -2.64
CA PRO A 210 5.36 13.00 -1.32
C PRO A 210 4.64 14.33 -1.10
N SER A 211 3.31 14.29 -1.08
CA SER A 211 2.48 15.47 -0.81
C SER A 211 1.12 15.05 -0.25
N TRP A 212 0.43 15.99 0.40
CA TRP A 212 -0.94 15.74 0.85
C TRP A 212 -1.90 15.51 -0.28
N ALA A 213 -1.75 16.27 -1.37
CA ALA A 213 -2.57 16.08 -2.56
C ALA A 213 -2.42 14.66 -3.09
N ARG A 214 -1.19 14.13 -3.09
CA ARG A 214 -0.90 12.76 -3.50
C ARG A 214 -1.48 11.71 -2.55
N LEU A 215 -1.28 11.88 -1.25
CA LEU A 215 -1.82 10.97 -0.23
C LEU A 215 -3.35 10.93 -0.27
N HIS A 216 -3.99 12.09 -0.41
CA HIS A 216 -5.44 12.22 -0.55
C HIS A 216 -5.95 11.59 -1.85
N PHE A 217 -5.29 11.86 -2.99
CA PHE A 217 -5.62 11.24 -4.28
C PHE A 217 -5.62 9.71 -4.21
N ILE A 218 -4.54 9.11 -3.70
CA ILE A 218 -4.48 7.64 -3.51
C ILE A 218 -5.57 7.18 -2.53
N GLY A 219 -5.75 7.91 -1.42
CA GLY A 219 -6.75 7.61 -0.40
C GLY A 219 -8.18 7.56 -0.96
N GLN A 220 -8.56 8.47 -1.87
CA GLN A 220 -9.88 8.48 -2.50
C GLN A 220 -10.17 7.19 -3.27
N HIS A 221 -9.16 6.56 -3.87
CA HIS A 221 -9.33 5.29 -4.57
C HIS A 221 -9.46 4.10 -3.62
N LEU A 222 -8.81 4.16 -2.46
CA LEU A 222 -8.96 3.16 -1.40
C LEU A 222 -10.36 3.17 -0.77
N ILE A 223 -11.11 4.28 -0.86
CA ILE A 223 -12.51 4.34 -0.40
C ILE A 223 -13.37 3.31 -1.12
N LEU A 224 -13.15 3.11 -2.42
CA LEU A 224 -13.88 2.12 -3.21
C LEU A 224 -13.70 0.71 -2.65
N TRP A 225 -12.53 0.41 -2.07
CA TRP A 225 -12.25 -0.88 -1.44
C TRP A 225 -12.92 -1.05 -0.09
N LEU A 226 -12.98 0.01 0.69
CA LEU A 226 -13.63 -0.01 2.00
C LEU A 226 -15.15 -0.22 1.87
N GLN A 227 -15.71 0.03 0.68
CA GLN A 227 -17.12 -0.21 0.36
C GLN A 227 -17.43 -1.64 -0.16
N LEU A 228 -16.43 -2.54 -0.19
CA LEU A 228 -16.64 -3.94 -0.57
C LEU A 228 -17.55 -4.70 0.42
N GLN A 229 -18.31 -5.67 -0.09
CA GLN A 229 -19.27 -6.42 0.72
C GLN A 229 -18.59 -7.46 1.64
N ASP A 230 -17.48 -8.07 1.20
CA ASP A 230 -16.75 -9.06 2.00
C ASP A 230 -15.95 -8.39 3.13
N GLU A 231 -16.13 -8.88 4.36
CA GLU A 231 -15.52 -8.29 5.56
C GLU A 231 -14.00 -8.41 5.58
N ARG A 232 -13.45 -9.50 5.02
CA ARG A 232 -12.00 -9.73 4.95
C ARG A 232 -11.37 -8.79 3.92
N ASP A 233 -12.07 -8.54 2.82
CA ASP A 233 -11.64 -7.57 1.82
C ASP A 233 -11.65 -6.15 2.39
N ARG A 234 -12.69 -5.76 3.14
CA ARG A 234 -12.70 -4.47 3.88
C ARG A 234 -11.58 -4.37 4.91
N ALA A 235 -11.34 -5.42 5.69
CA ALA A 235 -10.25 -5.46 6.67
C ALA A 235 -8.88 -5.32 6.00
N THR A 236 -8.70 -5.97 4.84
CA THR A 236 -7.48 -5.86 4.04
C THR A 236 -7.30 -4.45 3.48
N ALA A 237 -8.36 -3.84 2.96
CA ALA A 237 -8.35 -2.46 2.48
C ALA A 237 -8.00 -1.47 3.60
N MET A 238 -8.56 -1.65 4.79
CA MET A 238 -8.25 -0.81 5.96
C MET A 238 -6.80 -1.00 6.41
N ARG A 239 -6.28 -2.23 6.39
CA ARG A 239 -4.86 -2.52 6.66
C ARG A 239 -3.93 -1.81 5.66
N VAL A 240 -4.21 -1.90 4.36
CA VAL A 240 -3.42 -1.20 3.33
C VAL A 240 -3.47 0.31 3.53
N THR A 241 -4.66 0.87 3.81
CA THR A 241 -4.85 2.31 4.08
C THR A 241 -4.02 2.76 5.29
N THR A 242 -4.10 2.01 6.39
CA THR A 242 -3.35 2.30 7.63
C THR A 242 -1.84 2.19 7.39
N SER A 243 -1.42 1.19 6.62
CA SER A 243 0.00 0.97 6.31
C SER A 243 0.56 2.06 5.38
N LEU A 244 -0.25 2.58 4.45
CA LEU A 244 0.12 3.72 3.61
C LEU A 244 0.27 5.00 4.45
N LEU A 245 -0.61 5.22 5.43
CA LEU A 245 -0.49 6.34 6.37
C LEU A 245 0.76 6.20 7.26
N CYS A 246 1.06 4.99 7.74
CA CYS A 246 2.29 4.72 8.47
C CYS A 246 3.53 5.01 7.60
N PHE A 247 3.52 4.58 6.34
CA PHE A 247 4.60 4.90 5.39
C PHE A 247 4.72 6.40 5.13
N ALA A 248 3.61 7.12 5.00
CA ALA A 248 3.62 8.58 4.87
C ALA A 248 4.30 9.27 6.06
N VAL A 249 4.12 8.77 7.29
CA VAL A 249 4.86 9.26 8.47
C VAL A 249 6.38 9.12 8.26
N SER A 250 6.84 8.03 7.66
CA SER A 250 8.27 7.79 7.41
C SER A 250 8.88 8.68 6.32
N LEU A 251 8.04 9.29 5.47
CA LEU A 251 8.49 10.19 4.41
C LEU A 251 8.72 11.63 4.91
N HIS A 252 8.39 11.98 6.16
CA HIS A 252 8.74 13.29 6.69
C HIS A 252 10.27 13.50 6.74
N PRO A 253 10.77 14.71 6.39
CA PRO A 253 10.05 15.97 6.11
C PRO A 253 9.70 16.19 4.62
N GLN A 254 9.78 15.18 3.76
CA GLN A 254 9.74 15.31 2.29
C GLN A 254 8.37 15.70 1.70
N PHE A 255 7.36 15.93 2.55
CA PHE A 255 6.04 16.35 2.09
C PHE A 255 6.07 17.80 1.61
N GLU A 256 5.90 18.02 0.30
CA GLU A 256 6.17 19.32 -0.35
C GLU A 256 5.07 20.38 -0.14
N ASP A 257 3.95 20.05 0.51
CA ASP A 257 2.82 20.97 0.69
C ASP A 257 2.24 20.95 2.10
N SER A 258 1.69 22.10 2.53
CA SER A 258 0.77 22.16 3.69
C SER A 258 -0.57 21.50 3.34
N PRO A 259 -1.19 20.74 4.25
CA PRO A 259 -2.46 20.10 3.99
C PRO A 259 -3.54 21.16 3.74
N LYS A 260 -4.36 20.96 2.72
CA LYS A 260 -5.62 21.69 2.62
C LYS A 260 -6.60 21.09 3.63
N VAL A 261 -7.26 21.93 4.42
CA VAL A 261 -8.24 21.50 5.44
C VAL A 261 -9.26 20.46 4.92
N PRO A 262 -9.83 20.59 3.70
CA PRO A 262 -10.73 19.58 3.16
C PRO A 262 -10.09 18.19 2.98
N GLN A 263 -8.84 18.13 2.53
CA GLN A 263 -8.15 16.85 2.27
C GLN A 263 -7.94 16.05 3.56
N VAL A 264 -7.56 16.75 4.64
CA VAL A 264 -7.42 16.15 5.97
C VAL A 264 -8.78 15.76 6.51
N GLY A 265 -9.78 16.64 6.36
CA GLY A 265 -11.16 16.38 6.76
C GLY A 265 -11.73 15.09 6.14
N ASP A 266 -11.49 14.88 4.84
CA ASP A 266 -11.95 13.68 4.13
C ASP A 266 -11.30 12.39 4.68
N LEU A 267 -9.99 12.41 4.92
CA LEU A 267 -9.27 11.25 5.49
C LEU A 267 -9.70 10.97 6.93
N VAL A 268 -9.90 12.01 7.75
CA VAL A 268 -10.43 11.88 9.10
C VAL A 268 -11.85 11.32 9.07
N ALA A 269 -12.71 11.82 8.19
CA ALA A 269 -14.08 11.34 8.05
C ALA A 269 -14.10 9.87 7.60
N LEU A 270 -13.26 9.51 6.62
CA LEU A 270 -13.11 8.14 6.14
C LEU A 270 -12.78 7.18 7.29
N LEU A 271 -11.69 7.44 8.01
CA LEU A 271 -11.25 6.59 9.12
C LEU A 271 -12.25 6.63 10.29
N GLY A 272 -12.82 7.81 10.55
CA GLY A 272 -13.80 8.07 11.61
C GLY A 272 -15.05 7.20 11.51
N VAL A 273 -15.54 6.92 10.30
CA VAL A 273 -16.68 6.01 10.08
C VAL A 273 -16.37 4.59 10.57
N TYR A 274 -15.11 4.14 10.45
CA TYR A 274 -14.72 2.76 10.74
C TYR A 274 -14.21 2.54 12.17
N ILE A 275 -14.02 3.57 13.00
CA ILE A 275 -13.50 3.40 14.38
C ILE A 275 -14.39 2.54 15.27
N SER A 276 -15.68 2.43 14.94
CA SER A 276 -16.67 1.63 15.66
C SER A 276 -17.25 0.51 14.77
N ASP A 277 -16.51 0.10 13.75
CA ASP A 277 -16.89 -1.04 12.91
C ASP A 277 -17.07 -2.30 13.78
N PRO A 278 -18.11 -3.12 13.54
CA PRO A 278 -18.33 -4.36 14.30
C PRO A 278 -17.18 -5.36 14.15
N VAL A 279 -16.41 -5.30 13.07
CA VAL A 279 -15.20 -6.10 12.89
C VAL A 279 -14.05 -5.44 13.64
N GLU A 280 -13.59 -6.09 14.71
CA GLU A 280 -12.56 -5.55 15.61
C GLU A 280 -11.29 -5.13 14.87
N GLU A 281 -10.84 -5.93 13.90
CA GLU A 281 -9.64 -5.62 13.12
C GLU A 281 -9.80 -4.33 12.30
N ILE A 282 -10.98 -4.10 11.70
CA ILE A 282 -11.27 -2.85 10.98
C ILE A 282 -11.24 -1.67 11.94
N SER A 283 -11.94 -1.77 13.08
CA SER A 283 -11.96 -0.74 14.12
C SER A 283 -10.57 -0.40 14.65
N ARG A 284 -9.76 -1.43 14.91
CA ARG A 284 -8.39 -1.29 15.42
C ARG A 284 -7.50 -0.57 14.41
N GLN A 285 -7.52 -1.01 13.15
CA GLN A 285 -6.74 -0.40 12.07
C GLN A 285 -7.18 1.04 11.80
N ALA A 286 -8.48 1.34 11.81
CA ALA A 286 -8.97 2.70 11.63
C ALA A 286 -8.45 3.68 12.71
N LYS A 287 -8.42 3.23 13.98
CA LYS A 287 -7.84 4.02 15.10
C LYS A 287 -6.34 4.22 14.93
N GLU A 288 -5.63 3.19 14.50
CA GLU A 288 -4.20 3.25 14.20
C GLU A 288 -3.92 4.22 13.03
N GLY A 289 -4.72 4.15 11.97
CA GLY A 289 -4.70 5.09 10.85
C GLY A 289 -4.90 6.54 11.29
N LEU A 290 -5.85 6.83 12.18
CA LEU A 290 -6.05 8.17 12.75
C LEU A 290 -4.82 8.64 13.55
N SER A 291 -4.20 7.74 14.31
CA SER A 291 -2.96 8.03 15.04
C SER A 291 -1.81 8.38 14.09
N HIS A 292 -1.66 7.66 12.99
CA HIS A 292 -0.67 7.99 11.95
C HIS A 292 -0.99 9.33 11.29
N LEU A 293 -2.24 9.57 10.91
CA LEU A 293 -2.66 10.85 10.33
C LEU A 293 -2.36 12.03 11.27
N TYR A 294 -2.63 11.88 12.56
CA TYR A 294 -2.26 12.85 13.57
C TYR A 294 -0.75 13.09 13.63
N LYS A 295 0.07 12.03 13.60
CA LYS A 295 1.54 12.16 13.56
C LYS A 295 1.99 12.96 12.33
N ILE A 296 1.41 12.71 11.15
CA ILE A 296 1.76 13.46 9.93
C ILE A 296 1.52 14.96 10.13
N LEU A 297 0.37 15.32 10.69
CA LEU A 297 -0.01 16.71 10.94
C LEU A 297 0.88 17.40 11.97
N VAL A 298 1.26 16.70 13.04
CA VAL A 298 2.16 17.26 14.08
C VAL A 298 3.55 17.54 13.51
N HIS A 299 4.14 16.60 12.78
CA HIS A 299 5.46 16.81 12.17
C HIS A 299 5.48 18.02 11.25
N GLN A 300 4.39 18.29 10.54
CA GLN A 300 4.30 19.45 9.67
C GLN A 300 4.15 20.76 10.42
N LYS A 301 3.36 20.76 11.49
CA LYS A 301 3.25 21.93 12.36
C LYS A 301 4.62 22.30 12.92
N ASP A 302 5.39 21.33 13.41
CA ASP A 302 6.73 21.57 13.96
C ASP A 302 7.68 22.13 12.89
N ILE A 303 7.60 21.65 11.64
CA ILE A 303 8.38 22.17 10.51
C ILE A 303 7.99 23.61 10.20
N GLN A 304 6.69 23.92 10.17
CA GLN A 304 6.18 25.26 9.89
C GLN A 304 6.60 26.26 10.98
N GLU A 305 6.44 25.91 12.26
CA GLU A 305 6.86 26.74 13.39
C GLU A 305 8.38 26.99 13.36
N ALA A 306 9.18 25.97 13.02
CA ALA A 306 10.62 26.13 12.84
C ALA A 306 10.93 27.13 11.70
N GLN A 307 10.29 26.99 10.54
CA GLN A 307 10.51 27.90 9.39
C GLN A 307 10.17 29.35 9.74
N GLU A 308 9.06 29.59 10.44
CA GLU A 308 8.64 30.93 10.88
C GLU A 308 9.66 31.57 11.84
N LEU A 309 10.19 30.81 12.80
CA LEU A 309 11.23 31.28 13.72
C LEU A 309 12.55 31.61 13.01
N TRP A 310 12.94 30.82 12.01
CA TRP A 310 14.12 31.10 11.19
C TRP A 310 13.98 32.43 10.43
N HIS A 311 12.82 32.69 9.82
CA HIS A 311 12.57 33.94 9.10
C HIS A 311 12.59 35.18 10.00
N ILE A 312 12.09 35.06 11.25
CA ILE A 312 12.13 36.16 12.22
C ILE A 312 13.56 36.46 12.67
N SER A 313 14.42 35.44 12.80
CA SER A 313 15.83 35.63 13.22
C SER A 313 16.76 36.26 12.18
N GLN A 314 16.30 36.38 10.92
CA GLN A 314 17.07 37.00 9.82
C GLN A 314 16.71 38.48 9.57
N HIS A 315 15.81 39.05 10.37
CA HIS A 315 15.40 40.46 10.34
C HIS A 315 15.83 41.19 11.62
#